data_AF-A0AAD2FXC0-F1
#
_entry.id   AF-A0AAD2FXC0-F1
#
_cell.length_a   1.000
_cell.length_b   1.000
_cell.length_c   1.000
_cell.angle_alpha   90.00
_cell.angle_beta   90.00
_cell.angle_gamma   90.00
#
_symmetry.space_group_name_H-M   'P 1'
#
loop_
_entity.id
_entity.type
_entity.pdbx_description
1 polymer ?
#
loop_
_entity_poly.entity_id
_entity_poly.type
_entity_poly.pdbx_seq_one_letter_code
_entity_poly.pdbx_strand_id
1 'polypeptide(L)'
;MAMTMQHQVIQDNNFAVAMIEEGAYDEASATLRAAFQAYQNCGDMESTACNDGVSYKSSISLDECMTKGHPMSSSIDPDFPFMYSDAIRISAAAGISKHDVTSIILFNLALTYHLSALDSNDPDSDLQKALHVYEHLYTMQQQENTGESFPSNLMFVLSILNNCGIIHQWRSEAGTSINGEVIAAQCFDKLLSVLTLISSKTQITNKNEEVVVRGFYRNVVLNRSPAASAA
;
A
#
# COMPACT_ATOMS: atom_id res chain seq x y z
N MET A 1 -16.39 -2.73 -24.28
CA MET A 1 -17.08 -2.50 -22.98
C MET A 1 -16.09 -2.58 -21.82
N ALA A 2 -15.25 -3.63 -21.73
CA ALA A 2 -14.23 -3.76 -20.68
C ALA A 2 -13.23 -2.59 -20.59
N MET A 3 -12.72 -2.11 -21.74
CA MET A 3 -11.80 -0.95 -21.77
C MET A 3 -12.41 0.34 -21.19
N THR A 4 -13.72 0.54 -21.37
CA THR A 4 -14.45 1.68 -20.80
C THR A 4 -14.57 1.55 -19.29
N MET A 5 -14.75 0.33 -18.78
CA MET A 5 -14.93 0.07 -17.35
C MET A 5 -13.63 0.22 -16.56
N GLN A 6 -12.51 -0.32 -17.07
CA GLN A 6 -11.20 -0.10 -16.44
C GLN A 6 -10.85 1.39 -16.41
N HIS A 7 -11.15 2.14 -17.48
CA HIS A 7 -10.92 3.57 -17.50
C HIS A 7 -11.77 4.31 -16.45
N GLN A 8 -13.05 3.97 -16.31
CA GLN A 8 -13.90 4.56 -15.27
C GLN A 8 -13.35 4.28 -13.87
N VAL A 9 -12.99 3.03 -13.59
CA VAL A 9 -12.44 2.61 -12.29
C VAL A 9 -11.12 3.34 -11.98
N ILE A 10 -10.28 3.59 -12.98
CA ILE A 10 -9.07 4.40 -12.84
C ILE A 10 -9.41 5.86 -12.49
N GLN A 11 -10.44 6.43 -13.14
CA GLN A 11 -10.90 7.79 -12.83
C GLN A 11 -11.44 7.88 -11.41
N ASP A 12 -12.27 6.92 -10.99
CA ASP A 12 -12.84 6.87 -9.64
C ASP A 12 -11.74 6.74 -8.58
N ASN A 13 -10.73 5.90 -8.82
CA ASN A 13 -9.54 5.81 -7.96
C ASN A 13 -8.85 7.17 -7.82
N ASN A 14 -8.52 7.82 -8.95
CA ASN A 14 -7.79 9.08 -8.93
C ASN A 14 -8.60 10.24 -8.31
N PHE A 15 -9.92 10.18 -8.41
CA PHE A 15 -10.83 11.10 -7.73
C PHE A 15 -10.84 10.86 -6.22
N ALA A 16 -10.91 9.60 -5.78
CA ALA A 16 -10.77 9.26 -4.37
C ALA A 16 -9.40 9.66 -3.80
N VAL A 17 -8.31 9.60 -4.58
CA VAL A 17 -7.01 10.12 -4.15
C VAL A 17 -7.07 11.61 -3.82
N ALA A 18 -7.75 12.42 -4.64
CA ALA A 18 -7.93 13.84 -4.34
C ALA A 18 -8.73 14.04 -3.04
N MET A 19 -9.76 13.22 -2.79
CA MET A 19 -10.50 13.25 -1.53
C MET A 19 -9.62 12.89 -0.31
N ILE A 20 -8.73 11.90 -0.44
CA ILE A 20 -7.76 11.55 0.61
C ILE A 20 -6.84 12.73 0.90
N GLU A 21 -6.32 13.41 -0.12
CA GLU A 21 -5.46 14.59 0.00
C GLU A 21 -6.19 15.77 0.68
N GLU A 22 -7.52 15.85 0.55
CA GLU A 22 -8.39 16.86 1.18
C GLU A 22 -8.88 16.47 2.59
N GLY A 23 -8.60 15.25 3.06
CA GLY A 23 -9.10 14.72 4.33
C GLY A 23 -10.56 14.24 4.29
N ALA A 24 -11.17 14.12 3.11
CA ALA A 24 -12.53 13.62 2.90
C ALA A 24 -12.58 12.08 2.90
N TYR A 25 -12.21 11.46 4.03
CA TYR A 25 -11.98 10.01 4.11
C TYR A 25 -13.27 9.18 3.95
N ASP A 26 -14.40 9.68 4.42
CA ASP A 26 -15.69 8.99 4.28
C ASP A 26 -16.09 8.86 2.80
N GLU A 27 -16.01 9.97 2.05
CA GLU A 27 -16.29 10.04 0.62
C GLU A 27 -15.29 9.23 -0.20
N ALA A 28 -14.00 9.31 0.15
CA ALA A 28 -12.95 8.50 -0.49
C ALA A 28 -13.23 7.01 -0.32
N SER A 29 -13.55 6.56 0.90
CA SER A 29 -13.82 5.14 1.19
C SER A 29 -15.07 4.62 0.46
N ALA A 30 -16.10 5.45 0.32
CA ALA A 30 -17.31 5.11 -0.42
C ALA A 30 -17.01 4.97 -1.92
N THR A 31 -16.26 5.91 -2.48
CA THR A 31 -15.84 5.92 -3.89
C THR A 31 -14.99 4.70 -4.23
N LEU A 32 -13.98 4.39 -3.41
CA LEU A 32 -13.09 3.24 -3.63
C LEU A 32 -13.83 1.90 -3.53
N ARG A 33 -14.76 1.75 -2.59
CA ARG A 33 -15.60 0.55 -2.48
C ARG A 33 -16.50 0.38 -3.70
N ALA A 34 -17.12 1.46 -4.19
CA ALA A 34 -17.94 1.43 -5.39
C ALA A 34 -17.11 1.05 -6.63
N ALA A 35 -15.93 1.65 -6.78
CA ALA A 35 -14.99 1.33 -7.86
C ALA A 35 -14.55 -0.14 -7.83
N PHE A 36 -14.19 -0.67 -6.66
CA PHE A 36 -13.83 -2.07 -6.48
C PHE A 36 -14.99 -3.01 -6.83
N GLN A 37 -16.20 -2.75 -6.32
CA GLN A 37 -17.39 -3.56 -6.61
C GLN A 37 -17.73 -3.56 -8.10
N ALA A 38 -17.67 -2.39 -8.75
CA ALA A 38 -17.86 -2.28 -10.18
C ALA A 38 -16.83 -3.16 -10.91
N TYR A 39 -15.56 -3.06 -10.55
CA TYR A 39 -14.49 -3.79 -11.22
C TYR A 39 -14.57 -5.32 -11.06
N GLN A 40 -15.02 -5.80 -9.90
CA GLN A 40 -15.28 -7.23 -9.64
C GLN A 40 -16.44 -7.75 -10.49
N ASN A 41 -17.54 -6.99 -10.59
CA ASN A 41 -18.73 -7.39 -11.35
C ASN A 41 -18.49 -7.46 -12.87
N CYS A 42 -17.40 -6.88 -13.37
CA CYS A 42 -17.01 -6.97 -14.77
C CYS A 42 -16.28 -8.29 -15.13
N GLY A 43 -16.03 -9.17 -14.15
CA GLY A 43 -15.01 -10.22 -14.21
C GLY A 43 -15.29 -11.50 -14.99
N ASP A 44 -16.50 -11.75 -15.47
CA ASP A 44 -16.82 -13.06 -16.08
C ASP A 44 -16.89 -13.09 -17.61
N MET A 45 -16.66 -11.97 -18.30
CA MET A 45 -16.83 -11.89 -19.77
C MET A 45 -15.55 -11.95 -20.60
N GLU A 46 -14.36 -11.97 -20.00
CA GLU A 46 -13.08 -11.82 -20.72
C GLU A 46 -12.32 -13.12 -21.05
N SER A 47 -12.86 -14.31 -20.73
CA SER A 47 -12.16 -15.57 -21.05
C SER A 47 -12.26 -16.00 -22.53
N THR A 48 -12.82 -15.19 -23.42
CA THR A 48 -12.97 -15.55 -24.84
C THR A 48 -12.68 -14.38 -25.77
N ALA A 49 -11.56 -14.49 -26.50
CA ALA A 49 -11.12 -13.67 -27.64
C ALA A 49 -10.45 -12.31 -27.25
N CYS A 50 -9.35 -11.83 -27.82
CA CYS A 50 -8.70 -12.07 -29.11
C CYS A 50 -7.17 -11.88 -29.00
N ASN A 51 -6.38 -12.75 -29.63
CA ASN A 51 -4.94 -12.53 -29.91
C ASN A 51 -4.74 -11.47 -31.01
N ASP A 52 -5.30 -10.27 -30.86
CA ASP A 52 -4.94 -9.16 -31.73
C ASP A 52 -3.60 -8.60 -31.25
N GLY A 53 -2.56 -8.76 -32.08
CA GLY A 53 -1.16 -8.41 -31.82
C GLY A 53 -0.87 -6.91 -31.65
N VAL A 54 -1.74 -6.19 -30.94
CA VAL A 54 -1.46 -4.85 -30.45
C VAL A 54 -0.41 -4.99 -29.35
N SER A 55 0.84 -4.68 -29.72
CA SER A 55 1.95 -4.52 -28.79
C SER A 55 1.58 -3.40 -27.81
N TYR A 56 1.07 -3.78 -26.64
CA TYR A 56 0.79 -2.83 -25.57
C TYR A 56 2.12 -2.16 -25.18
N LYS A 57 2.10 -0.83 -25.13
CA LYS A 57 3.19 -0.02 -24.54
C LYS A 57 3.57 -0.63 -23.19
N SER A 58 4.88 -0.63 -22.89
CA SER A 58 5.49 -1.20 -21.68
C SER A 58 4.55 -1.17 -20.47
N SER A 59 4.26 -2.34 -19.90
CA SER A 59 3.46 -2.45 -18.69
C SER A 59 4.11 -1.66 -17.56
N ILE A 60 3.34 -0.80 -16.91
CA ILE A 60 3.79 -0.01 -15.76
C ILE A 60 3.66 -0.87 -14.51
N SER A 61 4.71 -0.98 -13.71
CA SER A 61 4.67 -1.73 -12.44
C SER A 61 3.97 -0.96 -11.32
N LEU A 62 3.57 -1.63 -10.24
CA LEU A 62 3.00 -0.95 -9.07
C LEU A 62 3.97 0.07 -8.48
N ASP A 63 5.24 -0.30 -8.36
CA ASP A 63 6.29 0.57 -7.83
C ASP A 63 6.49 1.83 -8.70
N GLU A 64 6.35 1.70 -10.03
CA GLU A 64 6.40 2.85 -10.95
C GLU A 64 5.18 3.78 -10.74
N CYS A 65 4.00 3.26 -10.42
CA CYS A 65 2.85 4.09 -10.04
C CYS A 65 3.08 4.82 -8.71
N MET A 66 3.70 4.16 -7.72
CA MET A 66 3.97 4.76 -6.41
C MET A 66 5.00 5.88 -6.46
N THR A 67 5.99 5.78 -7.35
CA THR A 67 7.12 6.73 -7.43
C THR A 67 6.85 7.91 -8.36
N LYS A 68 5.84 7.82 -9.23
CA LYS A 68 5.41 8.90 -10.14
C LYS A 68 4.46 9.93 -9.51
N GLY A 69 3.91 9.63 -8.33
CA GLY A 69 3.10 10.56 -7.54
C GLY A 69 3.94 11.74 -7.00
N HIS A 70 3.26 12.77 -6.47
CA HIS A 70 3.88 13.96 -5.87
C HIS A 70 5.09 13.63 -4.96
N PRO A 71 6.06 14.54 -4.80
CA PRO A 71 7.18 14.32 -3.89
C PRO A 71 6.63 14.04 -2.50
N MET A 72 6.97 12.86 -1.96
CA MET A 72 6.44 12.38 -0.69
C MET A 72 6.58 13.47 0.36
N SER A 73 5.45 13.89 0.92
CA SER A 73 5.36 14.91 1.97
C SER A 73 5.93 14.33 3.26
N SER A 74 7.24 14.20 3.29
CA SER A 74 7.97 13.68 4.42
C SER A 74 8.24 14.82 5.39
N SER A 75 7.28 15.09 6.28
CA SER A 75 7.68 15.58 7.59
C SER A 75 8.39 14.40 8.27
N ILE A 76 9.70 14.29 8.02
CA ILE A 76 10.57 13.32 8.69
C ILE A 76 10.79 13.83 10.10
N ASP A 77 9.74 13.81 10.92
CA ASP A 77 9.92 13.98 12.34
C ASP A 77 10.66 12.75 12.85
N PRO A 78 11.92 12.88 13.30
CA PRO A 78 12.76 11.77 13.73
C PRO A 78 12.26 11.08 15.01
N ASP A 79 11.20 11.60 15.64
CA ASP A 79 10.61 11.04 16.85
C ASP A 79 9.37 10.17 16.58
N PHE A 80 8.69 10.33 15.43
CA PHE A 80 7.47 9.53 15.11
C PHE A 80 7.66 8.41 14.09
N PRO A 81 7.10 7.20 14.30
CA PRO A 81 7.16 6.11 13.32
C PRO A 81 6.80 6.57 11.90
N PHE A 82 7.58 6.15 10.92
CA PHE A 82 7.38 6.51 9.52
C PHE A 82 6.19 5.74 8.93
N MET A 83 5.05 6.38 8.72
CA MET A 83 3.92 5.78 7.99
C MET A 83 4.00 6.14 6.51
N TYR A 84 3.72 5.18 5.63
CA TYR A 84 3.52 5.49 4.23
C TYR A 84 2.12 6.06 4.04
N SER A 85 2.01 7.36 3.73
CA SER A 85 0.75 8.11 3.70
C SER A 85 0.32 8.57 2.31
N ASP A 86 1.09 8.28 1.27
CA ASP A 86 0.81 8.75 -0.09
C ASP A 86 -0.14 7.80 -0.83
N ALA A 87 -1.27 8.31 -1.31
CA ALA A 87 -2.20 7.52 -2.10
C ALA A 87 -1.72 7.38 -3.57
N ILE A 88 -1.96 6.21 -4.17
CA ILE A 88 -1.40 5.84 -5.47
C ILE A 88 -2.36 6.26 -6.59
N ARG A 89 -1.88 7.11 -7.49
CA ARG A 89 -2.60 7.52 -8.71
C ARG A 89 -2.26 6.58 -9.87
N ILE A 90 -3.24 6.26 -10.69
CA ILE A 90 -3.06 5.44 -11.89
C ILE A 90 -3.11 6.35 -13.13
N SER A 91 -2.06 6.34 -13.95
CA SER A 91 -2.10 7.07 -15.22
C SER A 91 -3.11 6.44 -16.17
N ALA A 92 -4.05 7.23 -16.71
CA ALA A 92 -5.04 6.75 -17.68
C ALA A 92 -4.43 6.20 -18.97
N ALA A 93 -3.17 6.56 -19.26
CA ALA A 93 -2.42 6.06 -20.42
C ALA A 93 -1.59 4.80 -20.11
N ALA A 94 -1.61 4.30 -18.88
CA ALA A 94 -0.84 3.14 -18.45
C ALA A 94 -1.43 1.83 -18.99
N GLY A 95 -0.56 0.98 -19.55
CA GLY A 95 -0.88 -0.44 -19.71
C GLY A 95 -0.75 -1.14 -18.36
N ILE A 96 -1.75 -0.99 -17.49
CA ILE A 96 -1.77 -1.58 -16.15
C ILE A 96 -2.70 -2.81 -16.14
N SER A 97 -2.26 -3.88 -15.47
CA SER A 97 -3.05 -5.10 -15.40
C SER A 97 -4.29 -4.94 -14.51
N LYS A 98 -5.29 -5.79 -14.72
CA LYS A 98 -6.47 -5.84 -13.85
C LYS A 98 -6.11 -6.11 -12.39
N HIS A 99 -5.12 -6.98 -12.18
CA HIS A 99 -4.64 -7.29 -10.84
C HIS A 99 -4.02 -6.06 -10.16
N ASP A 100 -3.18 -5.32 -10.88
CA ASP A 100 -2.52 -4.13 -10.35
C ASP A 100 -3.50 -2.99 -10.04
N VAL A 101 -4.48 -2.75 -10.92
CA VAL A 101 -5.57 -1.79 -10.65
C VAL A 101 -6.33 -2.17 -9.38
N THR A 102 -6.64 -3.46 -9.22
CA THR A 102 -7.32 -3.97 -8.03
C THR A 102 -6.48 -3.76 -6.77
N SER A 103 -5.18 -4.06 -6.84
CA SER A 103 -4.24 -3.87 -5.74
C SER A 103 -4.13 -2.40 -5.33
N ILE A 104 -4.08 -1.47 -6.29
CA ILE A 104 -4.01 -0.03 -6.02
C ILE A 104 -5.29 0.48 -5.33
N ILE A 105 -6.46 0.08 -5.81
CA ILE A 105 -7.74 0.51 -5.21
C ILE A 105 -7.85 0.03 -3.76
N LEU A 106 -7.51 -1.24 -3.52
CA LEU A 106 -7.51 -1.80 -2.18
C LEU A 106 -6.47 -1.12 -1.29
N PHE A 107 -5.30 -0.78 -1.82
CA PHE A 107 -4.26 -0.09 -1.06
C PHE A 107 -4.73 1.29 -0.63
N ASN A 108 -5.29 2.07 -1.57
CA ASN A 108 -5.86 3.39 -1.28
C ASN A 108 -7.03 3.30 -0.30
N LEU A 109 -7.83 2.23 -0.35
CA LEU A 109 -8.92 1.99 0.60
C LEU A 109 -8.39 1.71 2.01
N ALA A 110 -7.37 0.85 2.13
CA ALA A 110 -6.71 0.57 3.41
C ALA A 110 -6.09 1.85 3.99
N LEU A 111 -5.42 2.63 3.15
CA LEU A 111 -4.82 3.90 3.53
C LEU A 111 -5.87 4.92 3.97
N THR A 112 -7.02 5.00 3.29
CA THR A 112 -8.13 5.87 3.67
C THR A 112 -8.62 5.56 5.09
N TYR A 113 -8.83 4.28 5.42
CA TYR A 113 -9.19 3.88 6.79
C TYR A 113 -8.08 4.20 7.80
N HIS A 114 -6.82 3.99 7.43
CA HIS A 114 -5.68 4.29 8.30
C HIS A 114 -5.61 5.79 8.63
N LEU A 115 -5.76 6.66 7.63
CA LEU A 115 -5.76 8.11 7.81
C LEU A 115 -7.01 8.60 8.55
N SER A 116 -8.19 8.04 8.25
CA SER A 116 -9.44 8.30 9.01
C SER A 116 -9.27 8.03 10.50
N ALA A 117 -8.60 6.92 10.85
CA ALA A 117 -8.34 6.59 12.24
C ALA A 117 -7.46 7.62 12.96
N LEU A 118 -6.56 8.31 12.27
CA LEU A 118 -5.72 9.35 12.87
C LEU A 118 -6.51 10.59 13.30
N ASP A 119 -7.61 10.86 12.61
CA ASP A 119 -8.48 12.01 12.86
C ASP A 119 -9.72 11.65 13.71
N SER A 120 -9.91 10.37 14.03
CA SER A 120 -11.09 9.85 14.72
C SER A 120 -10.95 9.83 16.25
N ASN A 121 -12.08 10.01 16.94
CA ASN A 121 -12.19 9.77 18.39
C ASN A 121 -12.26 8.27 18.75
N ASP A 122 -12.62 7.42 17.79
CA ASP A 122 -12.67 5.95 17.93
C ASP A 122 -11.84 5.31 16.81
N PRO A 123 -10.50 5.31 16.95
CA PRO A 123 -9.60 4.86 15.88
C PRO A 123 -9.66 3.35 15.64
N ASP A 124 -10.04 2.53 16.62
CA ASP A 124 -9.86 1.07 16.53
C ASP A 124 -10.71 0.44 15.42
N SER A 125 -11.92 0.94 15.18
CA SER A 125 -12.80 0.42 14.12
C SER A 125 -12.17 0.57 12.74
N ASP A 126 -11.62 1.75 12.44
CA ASP A 126 -10.99 2.02 11.14
C ASP A 126 -9.61 1.36 11.02
N LEU A 127 -8.83 1.30 12.11
CA LEU A 127 -7.58 0.54 12.14
C LEU A 127 -7.79 -0.95 11.86
N GLN A 128 -8.87 -1.56 12.38
CA GLN A 128 -9.21 -2.95 12.08
C GLN A 128 -9.54 -3.15 10.59
N LYS A 129 -10.31 -2.22 9.98
CA LYS A 129 -10.62 -2.27 8.55
C LYS A 129 -9.35 -2.12 7.70
N ALA A 130 -8.51 -1.13 8.02
CA ALA A 130 -7.24 -0.89 7.34
C ALA A 130 -6.37 -2.16 7.37
N LEU A 131 -6.20 -2.74 8.57
CA LEU A 131 -5.40 -3.95 8.75
C LEU A 131 -5.92 -5.13 7.92
N HIS A 132 -7.23 -5.38 7.96
CA HIS A 132 -7.85 -6.46 7.20
C HIS A 132 -7.57 -6.33 5.68
N VAL A 133 -7.66 -5.11 5.14
CA VAL A 133 -7.41 -4.87 3.71
C VAL A 133 -5.91 -4.99 3.39
N TYR A 134 -5.01 -4.49 4.24
CA TYR A 134 -3.56 -4.63 4.04
C TYR A 134 -3.10 -6.10 4.10
N GLU A 135 -3.60 -6.89 5.04
CA GLU A 135 -3.30 -8.33 5.14
C GLU A 135 -3.77 -9.10 3.91
N HIS A 136 -4.95 -8.75 3.39
CA HIS A 136 -5.46 -9.31 2.14
C HIS A 136 -4.53 -8.99 0.97
N LEU A 137 -4.12 -7.72 0.81
CA LEU A 137 -3.18 -7.31 -0.22
C LEU A 137 -1.83 -8.03 -0.12
N TYR A 138 -1.31 -8.17 1.09
CA TYR A 138 -0.07 -8.90 1.32
C TYR A 138 -0.19 -10.36 0.86
N THR A 139 -1.33 -11.00 1.15
CA THR A 139 -1.62 -12.37 0.71
C THR A 139 -1.71 -12.48 -0.81
N MET A 140 -2.38 -11.53 -1.47
CA MET A 140 -2.46 -11.47 -2.94
C MET A 140 -1.05 -11.39 -3.55
N GLN A 141 -0.21 -10.47 -3.07
CA GLN A 141 1.15 -10.30 -3.57
C GLN A 141 2.03 -11.54 -3.32
N GLN A 142 1.82 -12.29 -2.23
CA GLN A 142 2.55 -13.54 -2.01
C GLN A 142 2.18 -14.64 -3.01
N GLN A 143 0.90 -14.74 -3.38
CA GLN A 143 0.41 -15.79 -4.30
C GLN A 143 0.96 -15.60 -5.71
N GLU A 144 1.11 -14.36 -6.15
CA GLU A 144 1.67 -14.05 -7.48
C GLU A 144 3.16 -14.37 -7.59
N ASN A 145 3.90 -14.26 -6.49
CA ASN A 145 5.35 -14.45 -6.47
C ASN A 145 5.79 -15.93 -6.35
N THR A 146 4.90 -16.89 -6.60
CA THR A 146 5.12 -18.33 -6.36
C THR A 146 6.19 -19.01 -7.25
N GLY A 147 6.92 -18.27 -8.07
CA GLY A 147 8.05 -18.76 -8.87
C GLY A 147 9.24 -17.81 -9.00
N GLU A 148 9.15 -16.60 -8.46
CA GLU A 148 10.21 -15.60 -8.59
C GLU A 148 11.03 -15.47 -7.30
N SER A 149 12.34 -15.30 -7.43
CA SER A 149 13.22 -15.09 -6.27
C SER A 149 13.01 -13.73 -5.61
N PHE A 150 12.27 -12.82 -6.24
CA PHE A 150 12.17 -11.42 -5.81
C PHE A 150 10.82 -10.81 -6.20
N PRO A 151 10.12 -10.09 -5.29
CA PRO A 151 8.86 -9.42 -5.63
C PRO A 151 9.09 -8.30 -6.66
N SER A 152 8.34 -8.31 -7.75
CA SER A 152 8.36 -7.24 -8.77
C SER A 152 7.80 -5.89 -8.27
N ASN A 153 7.00 -5.92 -7.20
CA ASN A 153 6.32 -4.77 -6.59
C ASN A 153 6.81 -4.53 -5.15
N LEU A 154 8.10 -4.25 -5.05
CA LEU A 154 8.85 -4.21 -3.81
C LEU A 154 8.44 -3.06 -2.90
N MET A 155 8.35 -1.85 -3.44
CA MET A 155 7.92 -0.65 -2.69
C MET A 155 6.50 -0.81 -2.20
N PHE A 156 5.64 -1.42 -3.02
CA PHE A 156 4.27 -1.74 -2.65
C PHE A 156 4.21 -2.67 -1.44
N VAL A 157 4.94 -3.80 -1.47
CA VAL A 157 4.99 -4.76 -0.37
C VAL A 157 5.58 -4.15 0.91
N LEU A 158 6.66 -3.36 0.78
CA LEU A 158 7.26 -2.67 1.94
C LEU A 158 6.27 -1.70 2.58
N SER A 159 5.52 -0.94 1.78
CA SER A 159 4.53 0.01 2.28
C SER A 159 3.41 -0.69 3.06
N ILE A 160 2.93 -1.84 2.55
CA ILE A 160 1.94 -2.68 3.24
C ILE A 160 2.49 -3.17 4.58
N LEU A 161 3.67 -3.80 4.58
CA LEU A 161 4.28 -4.35 5.80
C LEU A 161 4.53 -3.28 6.85
N ASN A 162 5.03 -2.12 6.41
CA ASN A 162 5.30 -0.98 7.26
C ASN A 162 4.03 -0.48 7.94
N ASN A 163 2.97 -0.24 7.16
CA ASN A 163 1.71 0.26 7.69
C ASN A 163 1.02 -0.77 8.59
N CYS A 164 1.05 -2.07 8.27
CA CYS A 164 0.59 -3.13 9.18
C CYS A 164 1.34 -3.09 10.52
N GLY A 165 2.68 -2.99 10.49
CA GLY A 165 3.49 -2.96 11.69
C GLY A 165 3.13 -1.80 12.62
N ILE A 166 2.92 -0.60 12.04
CA ILE A 166 2.49 0.60 12.77
C ILE A 166 1.11 0.41 13.40
N ILE A 167 0.13 -0.09 12.64
CA ILE A 167 -1.22 -0.31 13.15
C ILE A 167 -1.19 -1.30 14.32
N HIS A 168 -0.46 -2.40 14.20
CA HIS A 168 -0.32 -3.38 15.27
C HIS A 168 0.35 -2.80 16.52
N GLN A 169 1.37 -1.96 16.33
CA GLN A 169 2.05 -1.26 17.41
C GLN A 169 1.08 -0.33 18.16
N TRP A 170 0.40 0.57 17.44
CA TRP A 170 -0.56 1.51 18.05
C TRP A 170 -1.71 0.81 18.78
N ARG A 171 -2.25 -0.26 18.20
CA ARG A 171 -3.30 -1.06 18.87
C ARG A 171 -2.78 -1.77 20.12
N SER A 172 -1.51 -2.17 20.14
CA SER A 172 -0.86 -2.72 21.34
C SER A 172 -0.73 -1.66 22.43
N GLU A 173 -0.24 -0.47 22.07
CA GLU A 173 -0.05 0.67 22.98
C GLU A 173 -1.40 1.17 23.55
N ALA A 174 -2.46 1.14 22.74
CA ALA A 174 -3.83 1.45 23.17
C ALA A 174 -4.49 0.33 23.99
N GLY A 175 -3.86 -0.83 24.14
CA GLY A 175 -4.42 -1.98 24.85
C GLY A 175 -5.58 -2.69 24.13
N THR A 176 -5.79 -2.42 22.84
CA THR A 176 -6.85 -3.05 22.03
C THR A 176 -6.39 -4.33 21.32
N SER A 177 -5.10 -4.68 21.42
CA SER A 177 -4.54 -5.92 20.88
C SER A 177 -3.57 -6.59 21.86
N ILE A 178 -3.89 -7.81 22.30
CA ILE A 178 -3.08 -8.59 23.26
C ILE A 178 -1.72 -9.00 22.64
N ASN A 179 -1.69 -9.22 21.33
CA ASN A 179 -0.50 -9.67 20.61
C ASN A 179 0.03 -8.61 19.62
N GLY A 180 -0.39 -7.35 19.77
CA GLY A 180 -0.07 -6.28 18.83
C GLY A 180 1.44 -6.09 18.68
N GLU A 181 2.17 -5.99 19.78
CA GLU A 181 3.63 -5.86 19.80
C GLU A 181 4.35 -7.00 19.06
N VAL A 182 3.94 -8.26 19.32
CA VAL A 182 4.54 -9.44 18.67
C VAL A 182 4.30 -9.43 17.16
N ILE A 183 3.10 -9.08 16.72
CA ILE A 183 2.77 -9.04 15.30
C ILE A 183 3.48 -7.86 14.61
N ALA A 184 3.56 -6.70 15.28
CA ALA A 184 4.31 -5.55 14.79
C ALA A 184 5.78 -5.91 14.57
N ALA A 185 6.42 -6.59 15.54
CA ALA A 185 7.79 -7.07 15.41
C ALA A 185 7.96 -8.02 14.22
N GLN A 186 7.01 -8.94 14.00
CA GLN A 186 7.03 -9.83 12.82
C GLN A 186 6.90 -9.06 11.49
N CYS A 187 6.08 -8.00 11.44
CA CYS A 187 5.99 -7.12 10.28
C CYS A 187 7.33 -6.42 10.01
N PHE A 188 7.97 -5.87 11.04
CA PHE A 188 9.26 -5.19 10.90
C PHE A 188 10.43 -6.14 10.61
N ASP A 189 10.40 -7.37 11.09
CA ASP A 189 11.38 -8.40 10.74
C ASP A 189 11.27 -8.82 9.27
N LYS A 190 10.04 -8.93 8.74
CA LYS A 190 9.81 -9.14 7.31
C LYS A 190 10.30 -7.93 6.50
N LEU A 191 10.00 -6.72 6.95
CA LEU A 191 10.45 -5.47 6.34
C LEU A 191 11.99 -5.44 6.25
N LEU A 192 12.69 -5.75 7.34
CA LEU A 192 14.15 -5.81 7.36
C LEU A 192 14.70 -6.86 6.40
N SER A 193 14.08 -8.03 6.34
CA SER A 193 14.52 -9.11 5.46
C SER A 193 14.50 -8.66 3.99
N VAL A 194 13.42 -7.96 3.60
CA VAL A 194 13.28 -7.37 2.27
C VAL A 194 14.27 -6.23 2.04
N LEU A 195 14.43 -5.31 2.98
CA LEU A 195 15.38 -4.18 2.90
C LEU A 195 16.84 -4.63 2.77
N THR A 196 17.22 -5.69 3.51
CA THR A 196 18.56 -6.28 3.43
C THR A 196 18.81 -6.86 2.04
N LEU A 197 17.79 -7.52 1.47
CA LEU A 197 17.87 -8.08 0.13
C LEU A 197 18.02 -6.98 -0.93
N ILE A 198 17.30 -5.87 -0.82
CA ILE A 198 17.44 -4.67 -1.69
C ILE A 198 18.85 -4.13 -1.62
N SER A 199 19.34 -3.90 -0.40
CA SER A 199 20.67 -3.32 -0.15
C SER A 199 21.79 -4.17 -0.78
N SER A 200 21.57 -5.48 -0.92
CA SER A 200 22.54 -6.39 -1.54
C SER A 200 22.51 -6.43 -3.06
N LYS A 201 21.40 -6.02 -3.70
CA LYS A 201 21.14 -6.25 -5.14
C LYS A 201 20.96 -4.97 -5.95
N THR A 202 20.53 -3.87 -5.34
CA THR A 202 19.98 -2.74 -6.09
C THR A 202 20.78 -1.47 -5.82
N GLN A 203 21.17 -0.76 -6.89
CA GLN A 203 21.50 0.65 -6.78
C GLN A 203 20.17 1.41 -6.70
N ILE A 204 19.81 1.92 -5.53
CA ILE A 204 18.70 2.88 -5.42
C ILE A 204 19.13 4.11 -6.21
N THR A 205 18.51 4.34 -7.37
CA THR A 205 18.89 5.44 -8.28
C THR A 205 18.02 6.67 -8.09
N ASN A 206 16.84 6.50 -7.49
CA ASN A 206 15.88 7.57 -7.28
C ASN A 206 15.95 8.10 -5.83
N LYS A 207 16.16 9.40 -5.68
CA LYS A 207 16.17 10.08 -4.37
C LYS A 207 14.87 9.89 -3.59
N ASN A 208 13.72 9.81 -4.28
CA ASN A 208 12.43 9.62 -3.62
C ASN A 208 12.35 8.22 -2.99
N GLU A 209 12.76 7.18 -3.72
CA GLU A 209 12.82 5.81 -3.20
C GLU A 209 13.77 5.73 -1.99
N GLU A 210 14.91 6.41 -2.04
CA GLU A 210 15.87 6.45 -0.93
C GLU A 210 15.26 7.02 0.36
N VAL A 211 14.47 8.09 0.27
CA VAL A 211 13.79 8.69 1.42
C VAL A 211 12.81 7.70 2.05
N VAL A 212 12.01 7.01 1.24
CA VAL A 212 11.01 6.04 1.70
C VAL A 212 11.67 4.82 2.33
N VAL A 213 12.70 4.29 1.68
CA VAL A 213 13.48 3.15 2.18
C VAL A 213 14.13 3.50 3.52
N ARG A 214 14.63 4.72 3.70
CA ARG A 214 15.14 5.21 4.99
C ARG A 214 14.03 5.29 6.05
N GLY A 215 12.85 5.74 5.67
CA GLY A 215 11.67 5.75 6.54
C GLY A 215 11.32 4.34 7.03
N PHE A 216 11.26 3.36 6.13
CA PHE A 216 11.04 1.95 6.49
C PHE A 216 12.13 1.41 7.41
N TYR A 217 13.39 1.67 7.10
CA TYR A 217 14.52 1.23 7.93
C TYR A 217 14.44 1.81 9.34
N ARG A 218 14.01 3.07 9.47
CA ARG A 218 13.85 3.72 10.77
C ARG A 218 12.86 2.98 11.66
N ASN A 219 11.72 2.53 11.15
CA ASN A 219 10.76 1.77 11.96
C ASN A 219 11.33 0.44 12.44
N VAL A 220 12.13 -0.23 11.61
CA VAL A 220 12.85 -1.44 12.03
C VAL A 220 13.80 -1.13 13.20
N VAL A 221 14.54 -0.03 13.14
CA VAL A 221 15.48 0.37 14.19
C VAL A 221 14.75 0.76 15.47
N LEU A 222 13.66 1.52 15.37
CA LEU A 222 12.86 1.93 16.52
C LEU A 222 12.25 0.72 17.23
N ASN A 223 11.73 -0.26 16.49
CA ASN A 223 11.13 -1.45 17.07
C ASN A 223 12.15 -2.43 17.68
N ARG A 224 13.39 -2.45 17.16
CA ARG A 224 14.47 -3.31 17.65
C ARG A 224 15.37 -2.68 18.70
N SER A 225 15.27 -1.37 18.90
CA SER A 225 16.00 -0.72 19.97
C SER A 225 15.50 -1.35 21.26
N PRO A 226 16.33 -2.14 21.98
CA PRO A 226 15.93 -2.66 23.27
C PRO A 226 15.59 -1.41 24.05
N ALA A 227 14.32 -1.28 24.48
CA ALA A 227 13.85 -0.14 25.23
C ALA A 227 14.95 0.19 26.23
N ALA A 228 15.62 1.34 26.02
CA ALA A 228 16.61 1.81 26.95
C ALA A 228 15.81 2.04 28.22
N SER A 229 15.90 1.06 29.14
CA SER A 229 15.41 1.10 30.52
C SER A 229 13.87 1.02 30.67
N ALA A 230 13.23 0.23 31.54
CA ALA A 230 13.66 -0.44 32.77
C ALA A 230 14.53 0.43 33.71
N ALA A 231 14.34 1.76 33.69
CA ALA A 231 14.83 2.70 34.71
C ALA A 231 13.65 3.43 35.33
#